data_AF-A0A1H9CZU1-F1
#
_entry.id   AF-A0A1H9CZU1-F1
#
_cell.length_a   1.000
_cell.length_b   1.000
_cell.length_c   1.000
_cell.angle_alpha   90.00
_cell.angle_beta   90.00
_cell.angle_gamma   90.00
#
_symmetry.space_group_name_H-M   'P 1'
#
loop_
_entity.id
_entity.type
_entity.pdbx_description
1 polymer ?
#
loop_
_entity_poly.entity_id
_entity_poly.type
_entity_poly.pdbx_seq_one_letter_code
_entity_poly.pdbx_strand_id
1 'polypeptide(L)'
;MNDAKHKLWPFSPRASLITAIVFLVVFLVLIGILRTLAAWPSAQSESIVLIGILVLSLLPIALALLDKIIDRGAVIEYGGVKLAFSQSRELGISGLTVAANIGVRGVAITDSGTIQILDALKQASTQDIVIIDLEEGQAWWETRLLVLLAGAERRGKPDKIVFVGKDAAKDQQFQGWSYTSQLLSCLLKAHPQFERILHAARAAASQLALVEPGQPPNPPWQPPLGPLAMRYQWMANDPATGLPNELFMEQALQSELGEKFEQQEGSRSINLVRLEELFRPTLHKDCIDLSWPADRQLDAFFGTDVPFLAITQDGRYSALVSRLTLLNQLLKPMLKPG
;
A
#
# COMPACT_ATOMS: atom_id res chain seq x y z
N MET A 1 9.72 -51.22 2.08
CA MET A 1 10.54 -51.19 3.32
C MET A 1 11.65 -50.17 3.11
N ASN A 2 11.41 -48.89 3.47
CA ASN A 2 12.42 -47.83 3.75
C ASN A 2 11.83 -46.37 3.87
N ASP A 3 10.60 -46.17 4.34
CA ASP A 3 10.05 -44.82 4.62
C ASP A 3 10.43 -44.26 6.01
N ALA A 4 11.45 -44.81 6.66
CA ALA A 4 11.79 -44.49 8.05
C ALA A 4 12.85 -43.39 8.22
N LYS A 5 13.21 -42.61 7.18
CA LYS A 5 14.53 -41.95 7.20
C LYS A 5 14.65 -40.55 7.80
N HIS A 6 13.59 -39.78 8.09
CA HIS A 6 13.79 -38.43 8.62
C HIS A 6 12.73 -37.96 9.65
N LYS A 7 12.44 -38.77 10.67
CA LYS A 7 11.71 -38.29 11.86
C LYS A 7 12.71 -37.85 12.93
N LEU A 8 12.62 -36.60 13.38
CA LEU A 8 13.38 -36.05 14.51
C LEU A 8 13.00 -36.73 15.83
N TRP A 9 11.78 -37.27 15.92
CA TRP A 9 11.28 -38.04 17.04
C TRP A 9 10.65 -39.36 16.57
N PRO A 10 11.21 -40.52 16.94
CA PRO A 10 10.80 -41.82 16.39
C PRO A 10 9.46 -42.34 16.93
N PHE A 11 8.86 -41.67 17.92
CA PHE A 11 7.68 -42.17 18.65
C PHE A 11 6.38 -41.46 18.25
N SER A 12 5.25 -42.15 18.41
CA SER A 12 3.91 -41.57 18.17
C SER A 12 3.59 -40.45 19.17
N PRO A 13 2.65 -39.51 18.89
CA PRO A 13 2.33 -38.41 19.80
C PRO A 13 1.92 -38.85 21.22
N ARG A 14 1.19 -39.96 21.32
CA ARG A 14 0.83 -40.56 22.61
C ARG A 14 2.07 -41.07 23.34
N ALA A 15 2.98 -41.70 22.59
CA ALA A 15 4.25 -42.15 23.13
C ALA A 15 5.14 -40.96 23.53
N SER A 16 5.17 -39.85 22.79
CA SER A 16 5.90 -38.64 23.17
C SER A 16 5.43 -38.04 24.49
N LEU A 17 4.11 -38.02 24.74
CA LEU A 17 3.56 -37.58 26.02
C LEU A 17 4.02 -38.49 27.17
N ILE A 18 3.94 -39.80 26.96
CA ILE A 18 4.40 -40.79 27.93
C ILE A 18 5.91 -40.63 28.17
N THR A 19 6.71 -40.48 27.12
CA THR A 19 8.17 -40.30 27.22
C THR A 19 8.53 -39.01 27.94
N ALA A 20 7.79 -37.91 27.73
CA ALA A 20 7.98 -36.67 28.48
C ALA A 20 7.75 -36.86 29.98
N ILE A 21 6.66 -37.55 30.37
CA ILE A 21 6.38 -37.89 31.77
C ILE A 21 7.47 -38.81 32.34
N VAL A 22 7.89 -39.83 31.58
CA VAL A 22 8.96 -40.74 32.00
C VAL A 22 10.28 -39.98 32.21
N PHE A 23 10.66 -39.11 31.29
CA PHE A 23 11.85 -38.25 31.44
C PHE A 23 11.75 -37.35 32.66
N LEU A 24 10.60 -36.73 32.90
CA LEU A 24 10.38 -35.92 34.10
C LEU A 24 10.62 -36.73 35.37
N VAL A 25 10.01 -37.92 35.48
CA VAL A 25 10.18 -38.79 36.66
C VAL A 25 11.62 -39.25 36.81
N VAL A 26 12.27 -39.69 35.72
CA VAL A 26 13.67 -40.14 35.73
C VAL A 26 14.61 -39.03 36.17
N PHE A 27 14.44 -37.81 35.65
CA PHE A 27 15.27 -36.67 36.05
C PHE A 27 15.06 -36.27 37.51
N LEU A 28 13.81 -36.28 38.00
CA LEU A 28 13.53 -36.01 39.41
C LEU A 28 14.17 -37.06 40.34
N VAL A 29 14.11 -38.34 39.97
CA VAL A 29 14.75 -39.42 40.75
C VAL A 29 16.27 -39.28 40.73
N LEU A 30 16.87 -39.01 39.58
CA LEU A 30 18.31 -38.75 39.44
C LEU A 30 18.77 -37.60 40.35
N ILE A 31 18.02 -36.50 40.38
CA ILE A 31 18.31 -35.38 41.29
C ILE A 31 18.13 -35.78 42.75
N GLY A 32 17.12 -36.57 43.09
CA GLY A 32 16.96 -37.09 44.45
C GLY A 32 18.20 -37.86 44.91
N ILE A 33 18.75 -38.72 44.04
CA ILE A 33 19.97 -39.50 44.30
C ILE A 33 21.20 -38.59 44.39
N LEU A 34 21.36 -37.64 43.48
CA LEU A 34 22.46 -36.65 43.52
C LEU A 34 22.41 -35.81 44.80
N ARG A 35 21.21 -35.48 45.27
CA ARG A 35 21.02 -34.70 46.50
C ARG A 35 21.46 -35.50 47.73
N THR A 36 21.15 -36.79 47.78
CA THR A 36 21.52 -37.64 48.92
C THR A 36 23.01 -38.01 48.93
N LEU A 37 23.61 -38.23 47.75
CA LEU A 37 25.00 -38.69 47.65
C LEU A 37 26.02 -37.55 47.57
N ALA A 38 25.67 -36.44 46.92
CA ALA A 38 26.61 -35.37 46.58
C ALA A 38 26.19 -33.98 47.10
N ALA A 39 25.09 -33.88 47.86
CA ALA A 39 24.52 -32.61 48.32
C ALA A 39 24.26 -31.60 47.18
N TRP A 40 24.01 -32.10 45.97
CA TRP A 40 23.74 -31.32 44.78
C TRP A 40 22.33 -31.62 44.25
N PRO A 41 21.53 -30.62 43.83
CA PRO A 41 21.85 -29.20 43.74
C PRO A 41 21.83 -28.48 45.10
N SER A 42 22.60 -27.40 45.19
CA SER A 42 22.55 -26.49 46.35
C SER A 42 21.17 -25.81 46.45
N ALA A 43 20.77 -25.38 47.66
CA ALA A 43 19.49 -24.71 47.88
C ALA A 43 19.28 -23.48 46.98
N GLN A 44 20.35 -22.76 46.62
CA GLN A 44 20.28 -21.59 45.73
C GLN A 44 20.03 -21.97 44.26
N SER A 45 20.44 -23.18 43.85
CA SER A 45 20.31 -23.67 42.47
C SER A 45 19.08 -24.56 42.25
N GLU A 46 18.38 -24.96 43.32
CA GLU A 46 17.28 -25.93 43.25
C GLU A 46 16.18 -25.50 42.27
N SER A 47 15.73 -24.24 42.32
CA SER A 47 14.70 -23.72 41.41
C SER A 47 15.15 -23.70 39.94
N ILE A 48 16.39 -23.28 39.67
CA ILE A 48 16.92 -23.22 38.29
C ILE A 48 17.00 -24.63 37.70
N VAL A 49 17.45 -25.59 38.50
CA VAL A 49 17.59 -26.98 38.07
C VAL A 49 16.22 -27.62 37.82
N LEU A 50 15.23 -27.35 38.66
CA LEU A 50 13.85 -27.84 38.44
C LEU A 50 13.22 -27.25 37.17
N ILE A 51 13.44 -25.97 36.89
CA ILE A 51 13.01 -25.34 35.61
C ILE A 51 13.71 -26.01 34.44
N GLY A 52 15.02 -26.24 34.54
CA GLY A 52 15.80 -26.96 33.52
C GLY A 52 15.25 -28.35 33.22
N ILE A 53 14.93 -29.13 34.26
CA ILE A 53 14.29 -30.45 34.12
C ILE A 53 12.95 -30.32 33.40
N LEU A 54 12.11 -29.37 33.80
CA LEU A 54 10.80 -29.19 33.19
C LEU A 54 10.94 -28.92 31.69
N VAL A 55 11.81 -27.99 31.30
CA VAL A 55 12.06 -27.65 29.89
C VAL A 55 12.61 -28.86 29.12
N LEU A 56 13.60 -29.57 29.67
CA LEU A 56 14.17 -30.78 29.06
C LEU A 56 13.15 -31.91 28.92
N SER A 57 12.25 -32.07 29.90
CA SER A 57 11.20 -33.09 29.86
C SER A 57 10.15 -32.85 28.77
N LEU A 58 10.00 -31.60 28.31
CA LEU A 58 9.09 -31.22 27.23
C LEU A 58 9.70 -31.39 25.83
N LEU A 59 11.01 -31.63 25.72
CA LEU A 59 11.71 -31.80 24.45
C LEU A 59 11.08 -32.88 23.53
N PRO A 60 10.67 -34.07 24.01
CA PRO A 60 9.96 -35.07 23.21
C PRO A 60 8.71 -34.55 22.52
N ILE A 61 7.96 -33.67 23.20
CA ILE A 61 6.73 -33.08 22.68
C ILE A 61 7.08 -32.02 21.63
N ALA A 62 8.06 -31.16 21.91
CA ALA A 62 8.53 -30.15 20.96
C ALA A 62 9.04 -30.78 19.65
N LEU A 63 9.84 -31.84 19.74
CA LEU A 63 10.36 -32.56 18.57
C LEU A 63 9.25 -33.28 17.79
N ALA A 64 8.30 -33.90 18.48
CA ALA A 64 7.15 -34.54 17.82
C ALA A 64 6.21 -33.54 17.13
N LEU A 65 6.11 -32.31 17.66
CA LEU A 65 5.40 -31.21 16.99
C LEU A 65 6.16 -30.74 15.75
N LEU A 66 7.49 -30.62 15.83
CA LEU A 66 8.33 -30.25 14.68
C LEU A 66 8.21 -31.27 13.55
N ASP A 67 8.23 -32.57 13.86
CA ASP A 67 8.03 -33.63 12.87
C ASP A 67 6.66 -33.54 12.20
N LYS A 68 5.59 -33.22 12.95
CA LYS A 68 4.27 -33.01 12.34
C LYS A 68 4.21 -31.79 11.42
N ILE A 69 5.02 -30.76 11.70
CA ILE A 69 5.13 -29.58 10.84
C ILE A 69 5.86 -29.95 9.53
N ILE A 70 6.89 -30.80 9.61
CA ILE A 70 7.70 -31.24 8.47
C ILE A 70 6.97 -32.31 7.62
N ASP A 71 6.43 -33.36 8.23
CA ASP A 71 5.76 -34.51 7.57
C ASP A 71 4.48 -34.11 6.82
N ARG A 72 3.86 -32.98 7.18
CA ARG A 72 2.67 -32.47 6.49
C ARG A 72 2.97 -31.71 5.21
N GLY A 73 4.24 -31.57 4.82
CA GLY A 73 4.64 -30.95 3.55
C GLY A 73 3.91 -29.63 3.33
N ALA A 74 4.02 -28.71 4.30
CA ALA A 74 3.59 -27.31 4.24
C ALA A 74 2.49 -27.01 3.19
N VAL A 75 1.32 -27.62 3.34
CA VAL A 75 0.05 -26.98 2.96
C VAL A 75 -0.44 -26.36 4.25
N ILE A 76 -0.23 -25.06 4.37
CA ILE A 76 -0.57 -24.27 5.55
C ILE A 76 -2.09 -24.13 5.63
N GLU A 77 -2.77 -25.17 6.13
CA GLU A 77 -3.99 -25.00 6.91
C GLU A 77 -3.58 -24.66 8.35
N TYR A 78 -3.34 -23.38 8.61
CA TYR A 78 -2.98 -22.92 9.96
C TYR A 78 -4.23 -22.94 10.86
N GLY A 79 -4.34 -23.96 11.72
CA GLY A 79 -5.29 -23.98 12.84
C GLY A 79 -6.77 -24.19 12.52
N GLY A 80 -7.12 -24.81 11.40
CA GLY A 80 -8.54 -25.02 11.01
C GLY A 80 -9.25 -23.75 10.53
N VAL A 81 -8.50 -22.66 10.35
CA VAL A 81 -8.98 -21.41 9.78
C VAL A 81 -8.66 -21.42 8.29
N LYS A 82 -9.67 -21.62 7.45
CA LYS A 82 -9.55 -21.26 6.04
C LYS A 82 -9.32 -19.76 6.00
N LEU A 83 -8.10 -19.35 5.67
CA LEU A 83 -7.77 -17.97 5.36
C LEU A 83 -8.51 -17.60 4.07
N ALA A 84 -9.75 -17.16 4.25
CA ALA A 84 -10.57 -16.63 3.18
C ALA A 84 -10.06 -15.22 2.87
N PHE A 85 -8.91 -15.11 2.18
CA PHE A 85 -8.50 -13.84 1.58
C PHE A 85 -9.57 -13.32 0.61
N SER A 86 -10.49 -14.17 0.16
CA SER A 86 -11.74 -13.75 -0.50
C SER A 86 -12.59 -12.77 0.34
N GLN A 87 -12.64 -12.90 1.67
CA GLN A 87 -13.31 -11.94 2.56
C GLN A 87 -12.51 -10.64 2.74
N SER A 88 -11.19 -10.67 2.51
CA SER A 88 -10.35 -9.47 2.57
C SER A 88 -10.69 -8.44 1.49
N ARG A 89 -11.41 -8.86 0.43
CA ARG A 89 -11.96 -7.97 -0.59
C ARG A 89 -12.93 -6.94 -0.01
N GLU A 90 -13.70 -7.33 1.02
CA GLU A 90 -14.64 -6.44 1.72
C GLU A 90 -13.96 -5.52 2.73
N LEU A 91 -12.75 -5.89 3.16
CA LEU A 91 -11.95 -5.13 4.13
C LEU A 91 -10.99 -4.14 3.45
N GLY A 92 -10.82 -4.29 2.14
CA GLY A 92 -10.06 -3.36 1.33
C GLY A 92 -10.83 -2.07 1.09
N ILE A 93 -10.10 -0.95 1.07
CA ILE A 93 -10.66 0.31 0.64
C ILE A 93 -10.85 0.20 -0.87
N SER A 94 -12.10 0.03 -1.31
CA SER A 94 -12.46 0.14 -2.72
C SER A 94 -12.22 1.59 -3.14
N GLY A 95 -11.11 1.83 -3.85
CA GLY A 95 -10.77 3.16 -4.35
C GLY A 95 -11.74 3.61 -5.45
N LEU A 96 -11.82 4.93 -5.66
CA LEU A 96 -12.50 5.46 -6.83
C LEU A 96 -11.59 5.26 -8.05
N THR A 97 -12.07 4.49 -9.03
CA THR A 97 -11.43 4.43 -10.34
C THR A 97 -11.70 5.73 -11.06
N VAL A 98 -10.64 6.50 -11.26
CA VAL A 98 -10.72 7.68 -12.10
C VAL A 98 -10.77 7.19 -13.54
N ALA A 99 -11.89 7.50 -14.22
CA ALA A 99 -12.13 7.01 -15.57
C ALA A 99 -10.94 7.33 -16.47
N ALA A 100 -10.46 6.31 -17.19
CA ALA A 100 -9.57 6.54 -18.32
C ALA A 100 -10.27 7.49 -19.29
N ASN A 101 -9.51 8.42 -19.89
CA ASN A 101 -10.03 9.48 -20.78
C ASN A 101 -10.68 10.66 -20.06
N ILE A 102 -9.96 11.25 -19.11
CA ILE A 102 -10.23 12.64 -18.74
C ILE A 102 -9.86 13.54 -19.94
N GLY A 103 -10.82 13.79 -20.83
CA GLY A 103 -10.67 14.49 -22.10
C GLY A 103 -10.73 13.57 -23.34
N VAL A 104 -10.82 14.17 -24.53
CA VAL A 104 -10.91 13.45 -25.81
C VAL A 104 -9.58 12.75 -26.12
N ARG A 105 -9.64 11.46 -26.53
CA ARG A 105 -8.46 10.63 -26.86
C ARG A 105 -7.58 11.30 -27.94
N GLY A 106 -6.28 11.41 -27.67
CA GLY A 106 -5.29 11.87 -28.65
C GLY A 106 -5.29 13.36 -28.98
N VAL A 107 -6.07 14.19 -28.28
CA VAL A 107 -6.17 15.64 -28.55
C VAL A 107 -5.64 16.41 -27.37
N ALA A 108 -4.57 17.19 -27.55
CA ALA A 108 -3.96 18.08 -26.54
C ALA A 108 -5.01 18.82 -25.70
N ILE A 109 -4.68 19.17 -24.44
CA ILE A 109 -5.65 19.71 -23.48
C ILE A 109 -6.44 20.89 -24.08
N THR A 110 -7.70 20.64 -24.45
CA THR A 110 -8.72 21.66 -24.74
C THR A 110 -9.54 21.92 -23.48
N ASP A 111 -10.25 23.04 -23.40
CA ASP A 111 -11.01 23.48 -22.22
C ASP A 111 -11.97 22.40 -21.65
N SER A 112 -12.48 21.50 -22.50
CA SER A 112 -13.36 20.39 -22.12
C SER A 112 -12.67 19.27 -21.30
N GLY A 113 -11.35 19.07 -21.45
CA GLY A 113 -10.60 18.11 -20.63
C GLY A 113 -10.30 18.61 -19.21
N THR A 114 -10.26 19.93 -19.03
CA THR A 114 -10.00 20.60 -17.75
C THR A 114 -11.08 20.30 -16.72
N ILE A 115 -12.36 20.41 -17.10
CA ILE A 115 -13.49 20.19 -16.18
C ILE A 115 -13.47 18.76 -15.61
N GLN A 116 -13.18 17.78 -16.45
CA GLN A 116 -13.17 16.38 -16.04
C GLN A 116 -12.02 16.03 -15.06
N ILE A 117 -10.82 16.65 -15.18
CA ILE A 117 -9.71 16.42 -14.22
C ILE A 117 -10.10 16.96 -12.87
N LEU A 118 -10.74 18.12 -12.88
CA LEU A 118 -11.14 18.83 -11.67
C LEU A 118 -12.30 18.13 -10.98
N ASP A 119 -13.27 17.61 -11.73
CA ASP A 119 -14.33 16.77 -11.18
C ASP A 119 -13.77 15.47 -10.60
N ALA A 120 -12.84 14.82 -11.31
CA ALA A 120 -12.14 13.66 -10.80
C ALA A 120 -11.37 13.98 -9.51
N LEU A 121 -10.66 15.12 -9.46
CA LEU A 121 -9.97 15.62 -8.26
C LEU A 121 -10.94 15.90 -7.11
N LYS A 122 -12.08 16.52 -7.40
CA LYS A 122 -13.11 16.83 -6.40
C LYS A 122 -13.67 15.54 -5.79
N GLN A 123 -13.98 14.55 -6.61
CA GLN A 123 -14.43 13.24 -6.13
C GLN A 123 -13.32 12.48 -5.41
N ALA A 124 -12.11 12.47 -5.97
CA ALA A 124 -10.92 11.83 -5.42
C ALA A 124 -10.54 12.39 -4.04
N SER A 125 -10.76 13.69 -3.80
CA SER A 125 -10.46 14.32 -2.50
C SER A 125 -11.26 13.75 -1.33
N THR A 126 -12.36 13.04 -1.61
CA THR A 126 -13.15 12.33 -0.59
C THR A 126 -12.64 10.93 -0.28
N GLN A 127 -11.71 10.41 -1.10
CA GLN A 127 -11.23 9.04 -1.06
C GLN A 127 -9.78 8.99 -0.57
N ASP A 128 -9.42 7.89 0.09
CA ASP A 128 -8.03 7.66 0.52
C ASP A 128 -7.18 7.14 -0.65
N ILE A 129 -7.80 6.36 -1.55
CA ILE A 129 -7.13 5.72 -2.69
C ILE A 129 -7.82 6.11 -3.98
N VAL A 130 -7.01 6.47 -4.98
CA VAL A 130 -7.42 6.62 -6.37
C VAL A 130 -6.73 5.58 -7.24
N ILE A 131 -7.50 5.01 -8.17
CA ILE A 131 -7.00 4.06 -9.16
C ILE A 131 -6.89 4.78 -10.51
N ILE A 132 -5.69 4.73 -11.09
CA ILE A 132 -5.33 5.27 -12.39
C ILE A 132 -5.22 4.11 -13.37
N ASP A 133 -6.16 4.02 -14.31
CA ASP A 133 -6.12 3.05 -15.39
C ASP A 133 -5.38 3.63 -16.60
N LEU A 134 -4.21 3.07 -16.89
CA LEU A 134 -3.34 3.46 -17.99
C LEU A 134 -3.84 2.93 -19.35
N GLU A 135 -4.83 2.03 -19.37
CA GLU A 135 -5.22 1.28 -20.57
C GLU A 135 -3.98 0.67 -21.26
N GLU A 136 -3.73 0.97 -22.54
CA GLU A 136 -2.54 0.54 -23.30
C GLU A 136 -1.40 1.58 -23.25
N GLY A 137 -1.52 2.61 -22.40
CA GLY A 137 -0.51 3.65 -22.18
C GLY A 137 -0.80 5.00 -22.84
N GLN A 138 -1.96 5.16 -23.46
CA GLN A 138 -2.44 6.42 -24.05
C GLN A 138 -3.44 7.17 -23.17
N ALA A 139 -3.96 6.55 -22.11
CA ALA A 139 -5.06 7.12 -21.33
C ALA A 139 -4.65 8.31 -20.45
N TRP A 140 -3.37 8.38 -20.06
CA TRP A 140 -2.85 9.37 -19.12
C TRP A 140 -1.61 10.07 -19.64
N TRP A 141 -1.50 11.37 -19.34
CA TRP A 141 -0.33 12.20 -19.63
C TRP A 141 0.36 12.65 -18.36
N GLU A 142 1.67 12.90 -18.45
CA GLU A 142 2.48 13.40 -17.33
C GLU A 142 1.93 14.70 -16.74
N THR A 143 1.48 15.62 -17.59
CA THR A 143 0.88 16.91 -17.20
C THR A 143 -0.42 16.75 -16.42
N ARG A 144 -1.31 15.86 -16.88
CA ARG A 144 -2.59 15.56 -16.20
C ARG A 144 -2.35 14.87 -14.87
N LEU A 145 -1.42 13.91 -14.83
CA LEU A 145 -1.02 13.27 -13.59
C LEU A 145 -0.40 14.27 -12.61
N LEU A 146 0.41 15.22 -13.09
CA LEU A 146 0.98 16.29 -12.27
C LEU A 146 -0.11 17.15 -11.63
N VAL A 147 -1.14 17.55 -12.37
CA VAL A 147 -2.27 18.33 -11.83
C VAL A 147 -3.02 17.53 -10.76
N LEU A 148 -3.31 16.25 -11.03
CA LEU A 148 -3.96 15.35 -10.08
C LEU A 148 -3.14 15.22 -8.79
N LEU A 149 -1.84 14.94 -8.89
CA LEU A 149 -0.97 14.74 -7.73
C LEU A 149 -0.74 16.04 -6.94
N ALA A 150 -0.58 17.17 -7.62
CA ALA A 150 -0.43 18.48 -6.97
C ALA A 150 -1.69 18.87 -6.18
N GLY A 151 -2.88 18.63 -6.76
CA GLY A 151 -4.14 18.86 -6.07
C GLY A 151 -4.36 17.91 -4.91
N ALA A 152 -4.04 16.63 -5.11
CA ALA A 152 -4.15 15.62 -4.07
C ALA A 152 -3.21 15.90 -2.88
N GLU A 153 -1.97 16.30 -3.14
CA GLU A 153 -1.01 16.71 -2.09
C GLU A 153 -1.52 17.92 -1.31
N ARG A 154 -1.99 18.98 -2.01
CA ARG A 154 -2.50 20.20 -1.37
C ARG A 154 -3.71 19.92 -0.47
N ARG A 155 -4.62 19.04 -0.91
CA ARG A 155 -5.83 18.68 -0.15
C ARG A 155 -5.57 17.58 0.89
N GLY A 156 -4.41 16.95 0.86
CA GLY A 156 -4.06 15.81 1.71
C GLY A 156 -4.74 14.49 1.31
N LYS A 157 -5.52 14.47 0.22
CA LYS A 157 -6.23 13.29 -0.29
C LYS A 157 -6.42 13.32 -1.82
N PRO A 158 -6.35 12.17 -2.51
CA PRO A 158 -5.96 10.85 -1.98
C PRO A 158 -4.49 10.83 -1.55
N ASP A 159 -4.17 10.03 -0.54
CA ASP A 159 -2.79 9.87 -0.09
C ASP A 159 -2.06 8.75 -0.83
N LYS A 160 -2.81 7.86 -1.48
CA LYS A 160 -2.31 6.72 -2.26
C LYS A 160 -2.88 6.68 -3.66
N ILE A 161 -2.03 6.34 -4.61
CA ILE A 161 -2.39 6.13 -6.00
C ILE A 161 -2.03 4.70 -6.40
N VAL A 162 -2.97 4.01 -7.03
CA VAL A 162 -2.77 2.68 -7.61
C VAL A 162 -2.78 2.82 -9.12
N PHE A 163 -1.79 2.21 -9.79
CA PHE A 163 -1.74 2.12 -11.23
C PHE A 163 -2.20 0.73 -11.68
N VAL A 164 -3.14 0.72 -12.62
CA VAL A 164 -3.56 -0.47 -13.34
C VAL A 164 -3.40 -0.22 -14.84
N GLY A 165 -3.30 -1.28 -15.63
CA GLY A 165 -3.18 -1.15 -17.08
C GLY A 165 -3.46 -2.46 -17.79
N LYS A 166 -3.33 -2.45 -19.11
CA LYS A 166 -3.48 -3.63 -19.94
C LYS A 166 -2.13 -4.29 -20.18
N ASP A 167 -2.01 -5.56 -19.80
CA ASP A 167 -0.81 -6.38 -20.04
C ASP A 167 -1.22 -7.71 -20.69
N ALA A 168 -0.53 -8.09 -21.78
CA ALA A 168 -0.81 -9.30 -22.56
C ALA A 168 -2.32 -9.52 -22.87
N ALA A 169 -3.02 -8.46 -23.27
CA ALA A 169 -4.46 -8.44 -23.55
C ALA A 169 -5.40 -8.65 -22.34
N LYS A 170 -4.87 -8.68 -21.12
CA LYS A 170 -5.66 -8.66 -19.89
C LYS A 170 -5.82 -7.24 -19.39
N ASP A 171 -7.04 -6.82 -19.15
CA ASP A 171 -7.34 -5.47 -18.64
C ASP A 171 -7.14 -5.38 -17.12
N GLN A 172 -6.94 -4.14 -16.63
CA GLN A 172 -6.86 -3.79 -15.20
C GLN A 172 -5.84 -4.61 -14.40
N GLN A 173 -4.73 -4.99 -15.03
CA GLN A 173 -3.62 -5.66 -14.36
C GLN A 173 -2.92 -4.66 -13.45
N PHE A 174 -2.67 -5.07 -12.22
CA PHE A 174 -1.97 -4.25 -11.22
C PHE A 174 -0.53 -3.97 -11.68
N GLN A 175 -0.15 -2.69 -11.75
CA GLN A 175 1.18 -2.25 -12.19
C GLN A 175 2.04 -1.74 -11.02
N GLY A 176 1.40 -1.27 -9.95
CA GLY A 176 2.07 -0.80 -8.75
C GLY A 176 1.21 0.23 -8.00
N TRP A 177 1.61 0.58 -6.79
CA TRP A 177 1.02 1.65 -6.01
C TRP A 177 2.10 2.51 -5.37
N SER A 178 1.77 3.76 -5.00
CA SER A 178 2.69 4.64 -4.28
C SER A 178 1.93 5.74 -3.55
N TYR A 179 2.66 6.49 -2.71
CA TYR A 179 2.13 7.67 -2.04
C TYR A 179 2.11 8.87 -2.99
N THR A 180 1.06 9.68 -2.93
CA THR A 180 0.87 10.87 -3.77
C THR A 180 2.08 11.82 -3.72
N SER A 181 2.61 12.11 -2.53
CA SER A 181 3.76 13.00 -2.35
C SER A 181 5.05 12.47 -2.98
N GLN A 182 5.25 11.15 -2.93
CA GLN A 182 6.40 10.49 -3.53
C GLN A 182 6.33 10.53 -5.07
N LEU A 183 5.15 10.25 -5.63
CA LEU A 183 4.90 10.34 -7.06
C LEU A 183 5.08 11.78 -7.58
N LEU A 184 4.56 12.77 -6.84
CA LEU A 184 4.74 14.17 -7.19
C LEU A 184 6.21 14.55 -7.23
N SER A 185 6.98 14.18 -6.19
CA SER A 185 8.43 14.44 -6.15
C SER A 185 9.17 13.82 -7.35
N CYS A 186 8.78 12.61 -7.76
CA CYS A 186 9.36 11.96 -8.94
C CYS A 186 9.04 12.71 -10.24
N LEU A 187 7.79 13.16 -10.45
CA LEU A 187 7.42 13.95 -11.62
C LEU A 187 8.16 15.30 -11.66
N LEU A 188 8.24 16.00 -10.53
CA LEU A 188 8.94 17.29 -10.47
C LEU A 188 10.44 17.15 -10.82
N LYS A 189 11.06 16.04 -10.43
CA LYS A 189 12.44 15.71 -10.80
C LYS A 189 12.60 15.30 -12.27
N ALA A 190 11.55 14.75 -12.88
CA ALA A 190 11.59 14.29 -14.27
C ALA A 190 11.67 15.46 -15.26
N HIS A 191 11.15 16.65 -14.90
CA HIS A 191 11.24 17.83 -15.76
C HIS A 191 11.33 19.16 -15.00
N PRO A 192 12.41 19.97 -15.19
CA PRO A 192 12.59 21.24 -14.48
C PRO A 192 11.47 22.27 -14.67
N GLN A 193 10.73 22.23 -15.79
CA GLN A 193 9.61 23.15 -15.99
C GLN A 193 8.41 22.82 -15.09
N PHE A 194 8.21 21.55 -14.72
CA PHE A 194 7.06 21.16 -13.89
C PHE A 194 7.10 21.83 -12.52
N GLU A 195 8.27 21.86 -11.89
CA GLU A 195 8.49 22.54 -10.62
C GLU A 195 8.23 24.04 -10.73
N ARG A 196 8.77 24.68 -11.77
CA ARG A 196 8.58 26.13 -11.99
C ARG A 196 7.11 26.49 -12.20
N ILE A 197 6.40 25.73 -13.03
CA ILE A 197 4.98 25.97 -13.34
C ILE A 197 4.13 25.71 -12.08
N LEU A 198 4.41 24.65 -11.32
CA LEU A 198 3.72 24.37 -10.06
C LEU A 198 3.93 25.48 -9.02
N HIS A 199 5.17 25.97 -8.86
CA HIS A 199 5.44 27.08 -7.95
C HIS A 199 4.73 28.37 -8.37
N ALA A 200 4.71 28.68 -9.66
CA ALA A 200 4.01 29.84 -10.19
C ALA A 200 2.49 29.73 -9.90
N ALA A 201 1.88 28.57 -10.17
CA ALA A 201 0.47 28.33 -9.90
C ALA A 201 0.13 28.44 -8.40
N ARG A 202 0.98 27.88 -7.53
CA ARG A 202 0.85 28.03 -6.06
C ARG A 202 0.93 29.49 -5.62
N ALA A 203 1.92 30.23 -6.12
CA ALA A 203 2.08 31.64 -5.80
C ALA A 203 0.86 32.47 -6.26
N ALA A 204 0.35 32.22 -7.46
CA ALA A 204 -0.85 32.88 -7.96
C ALA A 204 -2.08 32.57 -7.10
N ALA A 205 -2.27 31.31 -6.71
CA ALA A 205 -3.37 30.90 -5.83
C ALA A 205 -3.28 31.57 -4.46
N SER A 206 -2.08 31.64 -3.87
CA SER A 206 -1.86 32.32 -2.60
C SER A 206 -2.12 33.83 -2.69
N GLN A 207 -1.73 34.48 -3.79
CA GLN A 207 -2.01 35.91 -3.99
C GLN A 207 -3.51 36.19 -4.09
N LEU A 208 -4.24 35.36 -4.86
CA LEU A 208 -5.69 35.54 -5.03
C LEU A 208 -6.49 35.16 -3.79
N ALA A 209 -5.98 34.24 -2.94
CA ALA A 209 -6.60 33.93 -1.66
C ALA A 209 -6.57 35.10 -0.66
N LEU A 210 -5.73 36.12 -0.88
CA LEU A 210 -5.71 37.35 -0.08
C LEU A 210 -6.70 38.41 -0.56
N VAL A 211 -7.34 38.20 -1.72
CA VAL A 211 -8.32 39.13 -2.29
C VAL A 211 -9.69 38.78 -1.72
N GLU A 212 -10.36 39.73 -1.07
CA GLU A 212 -11.71 39.53 -0.55
C GLU A 212 -12.72 39.32 -1.70
N PRO A 213 -13.65 38.35 -1.58
CA PRO A 213 -14.71 38.17 -2.56
C PRO A 213 -15.50 39.47 -2.80
N GLY A 214 -15.66 39.86 -4.06
CA GLY A 214 -16.42 41.05 -4.46
C GLY A 214 -15.63 42.37 -4.45
N GLN A 215 -14.37 42.38 -4.02
CA GLN A 215 -13.51 43.56 -4.22
C GLN A 215 -13.00 43.68 -5.66
N PRO A 216 -12.83 44.90 -6.18
CA PRO A 216 -12.23 45.11 -7.50
C PRO A 216 -10.79 44.59 -7.54
N PRO A 217 -10.29 44.17 -8.72
CA PRO A 217 -8.87 43.86 -8.91
C PRO A 217 -7.97 45.03 -8.47
N ASN A 218 -6.93 44.76 -7.66
CA ASN A 218 -5.91 45.75 -7.26
C ASN A 218 -6.46 47.01 -6.57
N PRO A 219 -7.01 46.91 -5.34
CA PRO A 219 -7.10 48.09 -4.49
C PRO A 219 -5.69 48.65 -4.21
N PRO A 220 -5.53 49.98 -4.06
CA PRO A 220 -4.22 50.64 -3.99
C PRO A 220 -3.35 50.25 -2.77
N TRP A 221 -3.92 49.54 -1.79
CA TRP A 221 -3.22 49.01 -0.61
C TRP A 221 -2.82 47.54 -0.74
N GLN A 222 -3.23 46.83 -1.79
CA GLN A 222 -2.79 45.45 -2.02
C GLN A 222 -1.46 45.42 -2.81
N PRO A 223 -0.55 44.48 -2.49
CA PRO A 223 0.62 44.27 -3.32
C PRO A 223 0.19 43.89 -4.74
N PRO A 224 0.93 44.32 -5.78
CA PRO A 224 0.57 44.04 -7.15
C PRO A 224 0.51 42.53 -7.37
N LEU A 225 -0.59 42.05 -7.95
CA LEU A 225 -0.72 40.67 -8.38
C LEU A 225 0.38 40.31 -9.39
N GLY A 226 0.93 39.10 -9.27
CA GLY A 226 1.87 38.56 -10.23
C GLY A 226 1.21 38.34 -11.60
N PRO A 227 1.99 38.21 -12.69
CA PRO A 227 1.45 38.08 -14.04
C PRO A 227 0.43 36.93 -14.20
N LEU A 228 0.71 35.81 -13.53
CA LEU A 228 -0.15 34.63 -13.56
C LEU A 228 -1.47 34.85 -12.82
N ALA A 229 -1.42 35.47 -11.64
CA ALA A 229 -2.62 35.80 -10.85
C ALA A 229 -3.51 36.79 -11.60
N MET A 230 -2.92 37.80 -12.26
CA MET A 230 -3.69 38.73 -13.11
C MET A 230 -4.33 38.02 -14.30
N ARG A 231 -3.58 37.16 -14.98
CA ARG A 231 -4.05 36.44 -16.18
C ARG A 231 -5.27 35.56 -15.89
N TYR A 232 -5.25 34.86 -14.76
CA TYR A 232 -6.29 33.90 -14.38
C TYR A 232 -7.23 34.44 -13.31
N GLN A 233 -7.23 35.74 -13.02
CA GLN A 233 -8.05 36.32 -11.97
C GLN A 233 -9.54 36.01 -12.14
N TRP A 234 -10.03 35.94 -13.38
CA TRP A 234 -11.42 35.62 -13.68
C TRP A 234 -11.83 34.19 -13.24
N MET A 235 -10.87 33.29 -13.01
CA MET A 235 -11.10 31.93 -12.49
C MET A 235 -11.08 31.88 -10.95
N ALA A 236 -10.71 32.98 -10.27
CA ALA A 236 -10.46 32.97 -8.83
C ALA A 236 -11.72 32.70 -8.00
N ASN A 237 -12.90 33.01 -8.55
CA ASN A 237 -14.19 32.78 -7.90
C ASN A 237 -15.07 31.87 -8.77
N ASP A 238 -15.86 31.03 -8.12
CA ASP A 238 -16.89 30.20 -8.77
C ASP A 238 -18.02 31.12 -9.27
N PRO A 239 -18.34 31.11 -10.58
CA PRO A 239 -19.37 31.99 -11.14
C PRO A 239 -20.79 31.72 -10.61
N ALA A 240 -21.06 30.49 -10.14
CA ALA A 240 -22.38 30.13 -9.62
C ALA A 240 -22.59 30.59 -8.18
N THR A 241 -21.54 30.57 -7.36
CA THR A 241 -21.64 30.88 -5.91
C THR A 241 -21.04 32.23 -5.54
N GLY A 242 -20.16 32.79 -6.37
CA GLY A 242 -19.35 33.97 -6.07
C GLY A 242 -18.27 33.72 -5.01
N LEU A 243 -18.12 32.48 -4.54
CA LEU A 243 -17.12 32.10 -3.53
C LEU A 243 -15.77 31.81 -4.17
N PRO A 244 -14.66 31.85 -3.40
CA PRO A 244 -13.35 31.46 -3.90
C PRO A 244 -13.36 30.06 -4.50
N ASN A 245 -12.80 29.93 -5.70
CA ASN A 245 -12.70 28.66 -6.41
C ASN A 245 -11.66 27.76 -5.73
N GLU A 246 -12.14 26.71 -5.08
CA GLU A 246 -11.29 25.76 -4.35
C GLU A 246 -10.24 25.07 -5.22
N LEU A 247 -10.45 24.98 -6.54
CA LEU A 247 -9.60 24.31 -7.51
C LEU A 247 -8.83 25.27 -8.42
N PHE A 248 -8.75 26.55 -8.04
CA PHE A 248 -8.05 27.57 -8.82
C PHE A 248 -6.59 27.22 -9.10
N MET A 249 -5.86 26.69 -8.11
CA MET A 249 -4.44 26.34 -8.28
C MET A 249 -4.25 25.27 -9.36
N GLU A 250 -5.10 24.25 -9.34
CA GLU A 250 -5.07 23.14 -10.28
C GLU A 250 -5.48 23.58 -11.69
N GLN A 251 -6.45 24.49 -11.81
CA GLN A 251 -6.83 25.13 -13.08
C GLN A 251 -5.68 25.94 -13.68
N ALA A 252 -5.09 26.84 -12.89
CA ALA A 252 -3.97 27.66 -13.34
C ALA A 252 -2.76 26.79 -13.72
N LEU A 253 -2.45 25.77 -12.92
CA LEU A 253 -1.40 24.79 -13.20
C LEU A 253 -1.66 24.07 -14.54
N GLN A 254 -2.88 23.59 -14.75
CA GLN A 254 -3.25 22.90 -15.99
C GLN A 254 -3.14 23.80 -17.22
N SER A 255 -3.64 25.04 -17.14
CA SER A 255 -3.55 26.00 -18.25
C SER A 255 -2.09 26.33 -18.60
N GLU A 256 -1.24 26.54 -17.60
CA GLU A 256 0.17 26.84 -17.82
C GLU A 256 0.94 25.62 -18.36
N LEU A 257 0.63 24.40 -17.92
CA LEU A 257 1.22 23.18 -18.51
C LEU A 257 0.82 23.02 -19.98
N GLY A 258 -0.44 23.26 -20.32
CA GLY A 258 -0.90 23.21 -21.72
C GLY A 258 -0.15 24.18 -22.62
N GLU A 259 -0.03 25.44 -22.20
CA GLU A 259 0.58 26.50 -23.01
C GLU A 259 2.10 26.46 -23.04
N LYS A 260 2.75 26.26 -21.89
CA LYS A 260 4.22 26.35 -21.80
C LYS A 260 4.92 25.03 -22.05
N PHE A 261 4.26 23.91 -21.82
CA PHE A 261 4.88 22.60 -21.95
C PHE A 261 4.28 21.82 -23.13
N GLU A 262 2.98 21.54 -23.14
CA GLU A 262 2.39 20.67 -24.17
C GLU A 262 2.48 21.27 -25.59
N GLN A 263 2.29 22.58 -25.74
CA GLN A 263 2.43 23.24 -27.05
C GLN A 263 3.89 23.28 -27.55
N GLN A 264 4.88 23.28 -26.65
CA GLN A 264 6.29 23.44 -27.01
C GLN A 264 7.00 22.10 -27.18
N GLU A 265 6.77 21.17 -26.27
CA GLU A 265 7.47 19.87 -26.20
C GLU A 265 6.58 18.68 -26.58
N GLY A 266 5.27 18.89 -26.73
CA GLY A 266 4.29 17.83 -26.97
C GLY A 266 3.83 17.14 -25.68
N SER A 267 2.63 16.55 -25.72
CA SER A 267 2.10 15.75 -24.61
C SER A 267 2.85 14.43 -24.50
N ARG A 268 3.31 14.07 -23.28
CA ARG A 268 3.97 12.79 -23.00
C ARG A 268 3.00 11.86 -22.29
N SER A 269 2.72 10.71 -22.90
CA SER A 269 1.85 9.70 -22.30
C SER A 269 2.60 8.79 -21.33
N ILE A 270 1.88 8.32 -20.31
CA ILE A 270 2.38 7.40 -19.31
C ILE A 270 1.96 5.98 -19.72
N ASN A 271 2.81 5.34 -20.51
CA ASN A 271 2.72 3.90 -20.74
C ASN A 271 3.44 3.10 -19.63
N LEU A 272 3.38 1.77 -19.67
CA LEU A 272 3.99 0.92 -18.63
C LEU A 272 5.50 1.13 -18.51
N VAL A 273 6.21 1.29 -19.63
CA VAL A 273 7.65 1.55 -19.64
C VAL A 273 7.94 2.89 -18.97
N ARG A 274 7.18 3.92 -19.32
CA ARG A 274 7.32 5.26 -18.77
C ARG A 274 6.95 5.34 -17.29
N LEU A 275 5.93 4.58 -16.87
CA LEU A 275 5.57 4.43 -15.46
C LEU A 275 6.76 3.91 -14.63
N GLU A 276 7.43 2.87 -15.11
CA GLU A 276 8.63 2.34 -14.49
C GLU A 276 9.79 3.35 -14.49
N GLU A 277 10.04 4.01 -15.61
CA GLU A 277 11.11 5.03 -15.70
C GLU A 277 10.90 6.15 -14.68
N LEU A 278 9.67 6.64 -14.55
CA LEU A 278 9.35 7.76 -13.67
C LEU A 278 9.33 7.35 -12.20
N PHE A 279 8.76 6.18 -11.88
CA PHE A 279 8.37 5.87 -10.51
C PHE A 279 9.03 4.64 -9.90
N ARG A 280 9.91 3.92 -10.61
CA ARG A 280 10.60 2.73 -10.06
C ARG A 280 11.11 2.89 -8.62
N PRO A 281 11.70 4.03 -8.19
CA PRO A 281 12.20 4.16 -6.82
C PRO A 281 11.11 4.15 -5.73
N THR A 282 9.87 4.48 -6.08
CA THR A 282 8.76 4.66 -5.14
C THR A 282 7.54 3.79 -5.48
N LEU A 283 7.59 3.04 -6.57
CA LEU A 283 6.51 2.19 -7.05
C LEU A 283 6.57 0.83 -6.35
N HIS A 284 5.63 0.62 -5.43
CA HIS A 284 5.46 -0.64 -4.71
C HIS A 284 4.69 -1.64 -5.55
N LYS A 285 5.22 -2.85 -5.70
CA LYS A 285 4.64 -3.93 -6.51
C LYS A 285 4.20 -5.14 -5.68
N ASP A 286 4.34 -5.05 -4.37
CA ASP A 286 3.94 -6.11 -3.46
C ASP A 286 2.43 -6.35 -3.56
N CYS A 287 2.08 -7.59 -3.89
CA CYS A 287 0.70 -8.03 -4.01
C CYS A 287 0.49 -9.45 -3.49
N ILE A 288 -0.75 -9.75 -3.14
CA ILE A 288 -1.24 -11.09 -2.86
C ILE A 288 -2.30 -11.40 -3.90
N ASP A 289 -2.02 -12.40 -4.74
CA ASP A 289 -3.03 -12.89 -5.68
C ASP A 289 -3.89 -13.96 -5.06
N LEU A 290 -5.21 -13.77 -5.12
CA LEU A 290 -6.20 -14.69 -4.62
C LEU A 290 -6.21 -16.04 -5.37
N SER A 291 -5.67 -16.10 -6.59
CA SER A 291 -5.54 -17.35 -7.34
C SER A 291 -4.28 -18.15 -7.02
N TRP A 292 -3.34 -17.59 -6.24
CA TRP A 292 -2.16 -18.34 -5.79
C TRP A 292 -2.50 -19.41 -4.74
N PRO A 293 -1.69 -20.47 -4.61
CA PRO A 293 -1.77 -21.38 -3.47
C PRO A 293 -1.59 -20.64 -2.14
N ALA A 294 -2.25 -21.11 -1.07
CA ALA A 294 -2.25 -20.46 0.24
C ALA A 294 -0.83 -20.21 0.79
N ASP A 295 0.08 -21.17 0.61
CA ASP A 295 1.47 -21.05 1.08
C ASP A 295 2.18 -19.87 0.41
N ARG A 296 1.98 -19.71 -0.90
CA ARG A 296 2.52 -18.58 -1.66
C ARG A 296 1.90 -17.25 -1.24
N GLN A 297 0.61 -17.23 -0.91
CA GLN A 297 -0.04 -16.01 -0.40
C GLN A 297 0.55 -15.59 0.96
N LEU A 298 0.81 -16.55 1.84
CA LEU A 298 1.44 -16.32 3.14
C LEU A 298 2.90 -15.88 2.99
N ASP A 299 3.67 -16.55 2.14
CA ASP A 299 5.05 -16.16 1.85
C ASP A 299 5.12 -14.73 1.30
N ALA A 300 4.21 -14.36 0.39
CA ALA A 300 4.12 -12.99 -0.12
C ALA A 300 3.74 -11.98 0.98
N PHE A 301 2.82 -12.34 1.88
CA PHE A 301 2.41 -11.49 3.00
C PHE A 301 3.54 -11.26 4.03
N PHE A 302 4.29 -12.31 4.37
CA PHE A 302 5.36 -12.24 5.37
C PHE A 302 6.70 -11.80 4.79
N GLY A 303 6.93 -12.01 3.50
CA GLY A 303 8.16 -11.65 2.79
C GLY A 303 8.29 -10.16 2.47
N THR A 304 7.30 -9.34 2.82
CA THR A 304 7.30 -7.91 2.56
C THR A 304 7.04 -7.09 3.82
N ASP A 305 7.71 -5.95 3.90
CA ASP A 305 7.60 -5.00 4.99
C ASP A 305 6.78 -3.75 4.61
N VAL A 306 6.19 -3.72 3.41
CA VAL A 306 5.39 -2.58 3.00
C VAL A 306 4.11 -2.46 3.84
N PRO A 307 3.65 -1.22 4.13
CA PRO A 307 2.48 -1.00 4.99
C PRO A 307 1.16 -1.39 4.32
N PHE A 308 1.10 -1.41 2.98
CA PHE A 308 -0.09 -1.75 2.21
C PHE A 308 0.23 -2.79 1.15
N LEU A 309 -0.69 -3.71 0.93
CA LEU A 309 -0.57 -4.77 -0.07
C LEU A 309 -1.72 -4.69 -1.05
N ALA A 310 -1.40 -4.80 -2.34
CA ALA A 310 -2.42 -4.95 -3.36
C ALA A 310 -2.98 -6.37 -3.32
N ILE A 311 -4.29 -6.50 -3.34
CA ILE A 311 -5.00 -7.77 -3.51
C ILE A 311 -5.40 -7.87 -4.97
N THR A 312 -4.93 -8.93 -5.63
CA THR A 312 -5.21 -9.20 -7.04
C THR A 312 -5.97 -10.52 -7.22
N GLN A 313 -6.60 -10.71 -8.37
CA GLN A 313 -7.16 -11.98 -8.79
C GLN A 313 -6.74 -12.23 -10.23
N ASP A 314 -5.87 -13.22 -10.43
CA ASP A 314 -5.26 -13.51 -11.74
C ASP A 314 -4.54 -12.28 -12.34
N GLY A 315 -3.86 -11.52 -11.48
CA GLY A 315 -3.15 -10.28 -11.77
C GLY A 315 -4.04 -9.03 -11.83
N ARG A 316 -5.37 -9.19 -11.92
CA ARG A 316 -6.31 -8.07 -11.95
C ARG A 316 -6.40 -7.42 -10.57
N TYR A 317 -6.20 -6.11 -10.51
CA TYR A 317 -6.31 -5.36 -9.25
C TYR A 317 -7.73 -5.46 -8.67
N SER A 318 -7.82 -5.69 -7.37
CA SER A 318 -9.09 -5.69 -6.65
C SER A 318 -9.14 -4.66 -5.52
N ALA A 319 -8.11 -4.57 -4.69
CA ALA A 319 -8.11 -3.69 -3.52
C ALA A 319 -6.69 -3.40 -3.03
N LEU A 320 -6.54 -2.34 -2.25
CA LEU A 320 -5.32 -2.06 -1.49
C LEU A 320 -5.66 -2.15 -0.01
N VAL A 321 -4.95 -3.02 0.72
CA VAL A 321 -5.27 -3.34 2.12
C VAL A 321 -4.08 -3.04 3.01
N SER A 322 -4.33 -2.46 4.19
CA SER A 322 -3.30 -2.30 5.21
C SER A 322 -2.84 -3.66 5.72
N ARG A 323 -1.51 -3.86 5.78
CA ARG A 323 -0.90 -5.07 6.33
C ARG A 323 -1.34 -5.33 7.76
N LEU A 324 -1.49 -4.27 8.57
CA LEU A 324 -1.97 -4.36 9.95
C LEU A 324 -3.43 -4.86 10.00
N THR A 325 -4.28 -4.37 9.09
CA THR A 325 -5.67 -4.84 9.00
C THR A 325 -5.72 -6.32 8.65
N LEU A 326 -4.90 -6.77 7.70
CA LEU A 326 -4.78 -8.20 7.38
C LEU A 326 -4.30 -9.00 8.58
N LEU A 327 -3.22 -8.58 9.25
CA LEU A 327 -2.68 -9.27 10.42
C LEU A 327 -3.72 -9.40 11.54
N ASN A 328 -4.46 -8.34 11.84
CA ASN A 328 -5.53 -8.36 12.84
C ASN A 328 -6.63 -9.36 12.48
N GLN A 329 -6.93 -9.52 11.19
CA GLN A 329 -7.90 -10.51 10.71
C GLN A 329 -7.36 -11.94 10.79
N LEU A 330 -6.06 -12.14 10.54
CA LEU A 330 -5.40 -13.45 10.71
C LEU A 330 -5.39 -13.88 12.18
N LEU A 331 -5.22 -12.93 13.11
CA LEU A 331 -5.15 -13.21 14.56
C LEU A 331 -6.52 -13.38 15.21
N LYS A 332 -7.57 -12.74 14.67
CA LYS A 332 -8.93 -12.74 15.26
C LYS A 332 -9.49 -14.15 15.53
N PRO A 333 -9.31 -15.16 14.67
CA PRO A 333 -9.72 -16.54 14.95
C PRO A 333 -8.91 -17.19 16.08
N MET A 334 -7.63 -16.87 16.22
CA MET A 334 -6.77 -17.45 17.27
C MET A 334 -7.12 -16.95 18.66
N LEU A 335 -7.70 -15.75 18.75
CA LEU A 335 -8.08 -15.11 20.02
C LEU A 335 -9.46 -15.50 20.51
N LYS A 336 -10.29 -16.18 19.69
CA LYS A 336 -11.57 -16.69 20.16
C LYS A 336 -11.34 -18.00 20.92
N PRO A 337 -11.56 -18.06 22.25
CA PRO A 337 -11.50 -19.31 22.97
C PRO A 337 -12.55 -20.26 22.39
N GLY A 338 -12.10 -21.43 21.96
CA GLY A 338 -12.96 -22.55 21.57
C GLY A 338 -13.62 -23.20 22.76
#